data_AF-A0A832FGR7-F1
#
_entry.id   AF-A0A832FGR7-F1
#
_cell.length_a   1.000
_cell.length_b   1.000
_cell.length_c   1.000
_cell.angle_alpha   90.00
_cell.angle_beta   90.00
_cell.angle_gamma   90.00
#
_symmetry.space_group_name_H-M   'P 1'
#
loop_
_entity.id
_entity.type
_entity.pdbx_description
1 polymer ?
#
loop_
_entity_poly.entity_id
_entity_poly.type
_entity_poly.pdbx_seq_one_letter_code
_entity_poly.pdbx_strand_id
1 'polypeptide(L)' 'MYFELWIDSSRREDVIRKLRSLCEEVWEVSGHYDLIVRADSEEKVKVDGVLRWRRHYTC' A
#
# COMPACT_ATOMS: atom_id res chain seq x y z
N MET A 1 5.19 10.72 0.40
CA MET A 1 5.30 10.16 -0.96
C MET A 1 4.14 9.18 -1.17
N TYR A 2 3.67 9.01 -2.41
CA TYR A 2 2.62 8.05 -2.70
C TYR A 2 3.19 6.74 -3.26
N PHE A 3 2.59 5.62 -2.86
CA PHE A 3 2.98 4.28 -3.28
C PHE A 3 1.77 3.50 -3.78
N GLU A 4 1.91 2.88 -4.95
CA GLU A 4 0.99 1.90 -5.51
C GLU A 4 1.37 0.52 -4.96
N LEU A 5 0.40 -0.22 -4.42
CA LEU A 5 0.64 -1.53 -3.83
C LEU A 5 -0.22 -2.60 -4.51
N TRP A 6 0.40 -3.76 -4.68
CA TRP A 6 -0.26 -5.02 -4.99
C TRP A 6 -0.18 -5.90 -3.76
N ILE A 7 -1.32 -6.43 -3.33
CA ILE A 7 -1.41 -7.17 -2.08
C ILE A 7 -1.97 -8.57 -2.32
N ASP A 8 -1.61 -9.49 -1.43
CA ASP A 8 -2.21 -10.82 -1.42
C ASP A 8 -3.69 -10.72 -1.07
N SER A 9 -4.56 -11.18 -1.97
CA SER A 9 -6.00 -11.08 -1.85
C SER A 9 -6.54 -11.82 -0.62
N SER A 10 -5.88 -12.92 -0.24
CA SER A 10 -6.27 -13.75 0.91
C SER A 10 -5.97 -13.06 2.24
N ARG A 11 -5.10 -12.05 2.24
CA ARG A 11 -4.67 -11.31 3.43
C ARG A 11 -5.02 -9.82 3.35
N ARG A 12 -5.93 -9.45 2.44
CA ARG A 12 -6.29 -8.06 2.13
C ARG A 12 -6.66 -7.25 3.37
N GLU A 13 -7.54 -7.77 4.22
CA GLU A 13 -8.02 -7.04 5.40
C GLU A 13 -6.90 -6.77 6.41
N ASP A 14 -6.05 -7.78 6.68
CA ASP A 14 -4.89 -7.65 7.56
C ASP A 14 -3.87 -6.64 7.01
N VAL A 15 -3.57 -6.70 5.72
CA VAL A 15 -2.63 -5.78 5.06
C VAL A 15 -3.15 -4.35 5.12
N ILE A 16 -4.43 -4.12 4.81
CA ILE A 16 -5.06 -2.79 4.87
C ILE A 16 -5.01 -2.24 6.30
N ARG A 17 -5.36 -3.06 7.30
CA ARG A 17 -5.31 -2.65 8.71
C ARG A 17 -3.90 -2.24 9.14
N LYS A 18 -2.90 -3.01 8.71
CA LYS A 18 -1.49 -2.74 9.03
C LYS A 18 -0.99 -1.47 8.34
N LEU A 19 -1.31 -1.30 7.06
CA LEU A 19 -0.98 -0.09 6.31
C LEU A 19 -1.65 1.14 6.90
N ARG A 20 -2.92 1.07 7.32
CA ARG A 20 -3.61 2.19 7.99
C ARG A 20 -2.97 2.59 9.33
N SER A 21 -2.23 1.68 9.97
CA SER A 21 -1.48 1.99 11.20
C SER A 21 -0.09 2.59 10.93
N LEU A 22 0.46 2.44 9.72
CA LEU A 22 1.83 2.86 9.38
C LEU A 22 1.86 4.07 8.45
N CYS A 23 0.93 4.12 7.50
CA CYS A 23 0.76 5.12 6.46
C CYS A 23 -0.26 6.17 6.90
N GLU A 24 -0.07 7.40 6.44
CA GLU A 24 -0.94 8.53 6.78
C GLU A 24 -2.28 8.45 6.03
N GLU A 25 -2.22 7.98 4.78
CA GLU A 25 -3.39 7.80 3.93
C GLU A 25 -3.33 6.43 3.27
N VAL A 26 -4.48 5.76 3.22
CA VAL A 26 -4.64 4.46 2.56
C VAL A 26 -5.94 4.48 1.78
N TRP A 27 -5.83 4.39 0.47
CA TRP A 27 -6.95 4.42 -0.46
C TRP A 27 -7.00 3.10 -1.21
N GLU A 28 -8.18 2.50 -1.23
CA GLU A 28 -8.43 1.29 -1.99
C GLU A 28 -8.78 1.65 -3.43
N VAL A 29 -8.13 1.00 -4.38
CA VAL A 29 -8.30 1.29 -5.80
C VAL A 29 -8.66 -0.01 -6.51
N SER A 30 -9.58 0.08 -7.47
CA SER A 30 -9.95 -1.06 -8.31
C SER A 30 -9.35 -0.85 -9.69
N GLY A 31 -8.36 -1.67 -10.07
CA GLY A 31 -7.70 -1.53 -11.36
C GLY A 31 -6.34 -2.22 -11.42
N HIS A 32 -5.33 -1.49 -11.90
CA HIS A 32 -3.99 -2.03 -12.12
C HIS A 32 -3.22 -2.35 -10.83
N TYR A 33 -3.62 -1.79 -9.68
CA TYR A 33 -3.06 -2.02 -8.35
C TYR A 33 -4.20 -1.98 -7.32
N ASP A 34 -3.96 -2.54 -6.13
CA ASP A 34 -5.00 -2.74 -5.11
C ASP A 34 -5.15 -1.53 -4.19
N LEU A 35 -4.03 -0.88 -3.84
CA LEU A 35 -4.00 0.24 -2.90
C LEU A 35 -3.10 1.37 -3.39
N ILE A 36 -3.44 2.60 -3.03
CA ILE A 36 -2.52 3.73 -3.04
C ILE A 36 -2.38 4.29 -1.62
N VAL A 37 -1.14 4.42 -1.14
CA VAL A 37 -0.85 4.85 0.24
C VAL A 37 0.10 6.03 0.29
N ARG A 38 -0.07 6.91 1.27
CA ARG A 38 0.89 7.98 1.59
C ARG A 38 1.79 7.56 2.74
N ALA A 39 3.09 7.54 2.49
CA ALA A 39 4.11 7.27 3.51
C ALA A 39 5.34 8.18 3.34
N ASP A 40 6.03 8.45 4.45
CA ASP A 40 7.31 9.17 4.47
C ASP A 40 8.50 8.31 3.99
N SER A 41 8.37 6.98 4.03
CA SER A 41 9.45 6.05 3.67
C SER A 41 8.89 4.76 3.04
N GLU A 42 9.68 4.14 2.16
CA GLU A 42 9.38 2.86 1.50
C GLU A 42 9.32 1.70 2.50
N GLU A 43 10.00 1.80 3.64
CA GLU A 43 9.99 0.76 4.68
C GLU A 43 8.59 0.55 5.25
N LYS A 44 7.74 1.58 5.26
CA LYS A 44 6.37 1.51 5.79
C LYS A 44 5.43 0.72 4.88
N VAL A 45 5.77 0.55 3.61
CA VAL A 45 4.95 -0.22 2.65
C VAL A 45 5.44 -1.66 2.48
N LYS A 46 6.60 -2.02 3.05
CA LYS A 46 7.14 -3.39 3.09
C LYS A 46 6.49 -4.23 4.20
N VAL A 47 5.18 -4.34 4.16
CA VAL A 47 4.43 -5.19 5.11
C VAL A 47 4.22 -6.58 4.55
N ASP A 48 4.21 -7.57 5.45
CA ASP A 48 3.84 -8.95 5.11
C ASP A 48 2.47 -8.99 4.41
N GLY A 49 2.42 -9.55 3.20
CA GLY A 49 1.24 -9.54 2.32
C GLY A 49 1.25 -8.49 1.21
N VAL A 50 2.23 -7.57 1.17
CA VAL A 50 2.49 -6.74 -0.03
C VAL A 50 3.36 -7.54 -0.99
N LEU A 51 2.81 -7.88 -2.15
CA LEU A 51 3.50 -8.63 -3.21
C LEU A 51 4.43 -7.73 -4.02
N ARG A 52 3.99 -6.49 -4.26
CA ARG A 52 4.74 -5.49 -5.02
C ARG A 52 4.36 -4.10 -4.55
N TRP A 53 5.33 -3.20 -4.59
CA TRP A 53 5.10 -1.78 -4.40
C TRP A 53 5.85 -0.98 -5.46
N ARG A 54 5.35 0.21 -5.76
CA ARG A 54 5.96 1.15 -6.69
C ARG A 54 5.71 2.57 -6.18
N ARG A 55 6.74 3.43 -6.25
CA ARG A 55 6.54 4.87 -6.00
C ARG A 55 5.68 5.47 -7.11
N HIS A 56 4.60 6.14 -6.73
CA HIS A 56 3.76 6.86 -7.68
C HIS A 56 4.53 8.09 -8.16
N TYR A 57 4.77 8.18 -9.47
CA TYR A 57 5.76 9.08 -10.09
C TYR A 57 5.35 10.57 -10.11
N THR A 58 4.16 10.91 -9.60
CA THR A 58 3.54 12.23 -9.81
C THR A 58 3.61 13.19 -8.61
N CYS A 59 4.47 12.94 -7.62
CA CYS A 59 4.70 13.85 -6.47
C CYS A 59 6.16 13.86 -6.00
#